data_AF-A0A7G3V053-F1
#
_entry.id   AF-A0A7G3V053-F1
#
_cell.length_a   1.000
_cell.length_b   1.000
_cell.length_c   1.000
_cell.angle_alpha   90.00
_cell.angle_beta   90.00
_cell.angle_gamma   90.00
#
_symmetry.space_group_name_H-M   'P 1'
#
loop_
_entity.id
_entity.type
_entity.pdbx_description
1 polymer ?
#
loop_
_entity_poly.entity_id
_entity_poly.type
_entity_poly.pdbx_seq_one_letter_code
_entity_poly.pdbx_strand_id
1 'polypeptide(L)'
;LRHLILSTGKSAGRNSSGRITVFHRGGGSKRLQRKIDLKRSRSSIGIVERIEYDPNRSSRIALVRWIEGVLLGRQRKCKTIEEFALPLQILEPTTATIFCLFSFS
;
A
#
# COMPACT_ATOMS: atom_id res chain seq x y z
N LEU A 1 6.68 2.37 7.24
CA LEU A 1 6.23 3.79 7.23
C LEU A 1 7.29 4.84 6.83
N ARG A 2 8.55 4.47 6.53
CA ARG A 2 9.62 5.47 6.21
C ARG A 2 9.24 6.48 5.11
N HIS A 3 8.41 6.09 4.14
CA HIS A 3 7.97 6.95 3.02
C HIS A 3 7.05 8.13 3.41
N LEU A 4 6.52 8.19 4.64
CA LEU A 4 5.70 9.31 5.15
C LEU A 4 6.49 10.26 6.05
N ILE A 5 7.80 10.09 6.18
CA ILE A 5 8.63 10.81 7.15
C ILE A 5 9.54 11.81 6.42
N LEU A 6 9.60 13.03 6.93
CA LEU A 6 10.41 14.13 6.41
C LEU A 6 11.31 14.71 7.51
N SER A 7 12.59 14.90 7.19
CA SER A 7 13.56 15.56 8.06
C SER A 7 13.60 17.06 7.79
N THR A 8 12.78 17.82 8.52
CA THR A 8 12.77 19.29 8.46
C THR A 8 13.62 19.87 9.59
N GLY A 9 14.49 20.83 9.29
CA GLY A 9 15.30 21.53 10.28
C GLY A 9 14.46 22.37 11.25
N LYS A 10 15.02 22.71 12.42
CA LYS A 10 14.40 23.64 13.36
C LYS A 10 14.83 25.07 13.05
N SER A 11 13.88 25.96 12.78
CA SER A 11 14.17 27.39 12.56
C SER A 11 14.50 28.17 13.85
N ALA A 12 14.27 27.59 15.04
CA ALA A 12 14.53 28.23 16.35
C ALA A 12 14.06 29.69 16.45
N GLY A 13 12.83 29.96 15.99
CA GLY A 13 12.21 31.30 16.06
C GLY A 13 12.77 32.32 15.06
N ARG A 14 13.62 31.92 14.11
CA ARG A 14 14.24 32.81 13.11
C ARG A 14 13.50 32.83 11.78
N ASN A 15 13.58 33.97 11.08
CA ASN A 15 13.13 34.15 9.70
C ASN A 15 14.23 33.79 8.67
N SER A 16 13.94 33.96 7.38
CA SER A 16 14.88 33.71 6.27
C SER A 16 16.15 34.56 6.33
N SER A 17 16.08 35.78 6.88
CA SER A 17 17.25 36.64 7.12
C SER A 17 18.03 36.27 8.40
N GLY A 18 17.69 35.17 9.08
CA GLY A 18 18.34 34.70 10.30
C GLY A 18 18.02 35.51 11.56
N ARG A 19 17.17 36.55 11.48
CA ARG A 19 16.74 37.36 12.63
C ARG A 19 15.69 36.62 13.44
N ILE A 20 15.74 36.74 14.77
CA ILE A 20 14.71 36.20 15.67
C ILE A 20 13.43 37.01 15.47
N THR A 21 12.34 36.33 15.11
CA THR A 21 10.99 36.92 15.00
C THR A 21 10.02 36.35 16.02
N VAL A 22 10.27 35.14 16.54
CA VAL A 22 9.46 34.51 17.60
C VAL A 22 10.34 34.09 18.76
N PHE A 23 10.21 34.80 19.89
CA PHE A 23 10.96 34.55 21.12
C PHE A 23 10.55 33.23 21.80
N HIS A 24 11.38 32.74 22.73
CA HIS A 24 11.16 31.51 23.50
C HIS A 24 10.98 30.23 22.67
N ARG A 25 11.42 30.22 21.39
CA ARG A 25 11.35 29.07 20.48
C ARG A 25 12.75 28.59 20.12
N GLY A 26 13.20 27.50 20.72
CA GLY A 26 14.52 26.90 20.46
C GLY A 26 14.73 25.62 21.27
N GLY A 27 15.86 24.94 21.05
CA GLY A 27 16.25 23.77 21.83
C GLY A 27 15.35 22.53 21.68
N GLY A 28 15.47 21.61 22.64
CA GLY A 28 14.73 20.34 22.73
C GLY A 28 15.15 19.26 21.74
N SER A 29 14.61 18.04 21.89
CA SER A 29 14.95 16.87 21.06
C SER A 29 14.59 17.03 19.57
N LYS A 30 15.34 16.35 18.68
CA LYS A 30 15.11 16.32 17.22
C LYS A 30 13.80 15.61 16.91
N ARG A 31 13.01 16.17 15.99
CA ARG A 31 11.71 15.63 15.57
C ARG A 31 11.70 15.45 14.07
N LEU A 32 10.96 14.46 13.60
CA LEU A 32 10.71 14.24 12.17
C LEU A 32 9.25 14.59 11.89
N GLN A 33 9.01 15.31 10.80
CA GLN A 33 7.67 15.64 10.35
C GLN A 33 7.05 14.41 9.69
N ARG A 34 5.75 14.21 9.87
CA ARG A 34 4.99 13.18 9.17
C ARG A 34 4.06 13.82 8.14
N LYS A 35 4.16 13.37 6.88
CA LYS A 35 3.27 13.76 5.79
C LYS A 35 1.91 13.10 5.99
N ILE A 36 0.87 13.92 6.14
CA ILE A 36 -0.50 13.49 6.43
C ILE A 36 -1.42 14.14 5.41
N ASP A 37 -2.43 13.38 4.96
CA ASP A 37 -3.54 13.96 4.20
C ASP A 37 -4.50 14.72 5.14
N LEU A 38 -4.36 16.04 5.13
CA LEU A 38 -5.25 16.98 5.80
C LEU A 38 -6.44 17.40 4.92
N LYS A 39 -6.38 17.19 3.60
CA LYS A 39 -7.41 17.65 2.65
C LYS A 39 -8.55 16.65 2.50
N ARG A 40 -8.26 15.34 2.61
CA ARG A 40 -9.25 14.25 2.50
C ARG A 40 -10.10 14.35 1.23
N SER A 41 -9.47 14.66 0.09
CA SER A 41 -10.19 15.06 -1.13
C SER A 41 -10.88 13.92 -1.91
N ARG A 42 -10.74 12.66 -1.49
CA ARG A 42 -11.40 11.50 -2.11
C ARG A 42 -12.26 10.80 -1.07
N SER A 43 -13.54 10.60 -1.38
CA SER A 43 -14.44 9.75 -0.61
C SER A 43 -14.09 8.28 -0.89
N SER A 44 -13.26 7.70 -0.04
CA SER A 44 -12.92 6.27 -0.04
C SER A 44 -13.12 5.68 1.34
N ILE A 45 -13.33 4.36 1.40
CA ILE A 45 -13.45 3.62 2.65
C ILE A 45 -12.07 3.04 3.01
N GLY A 46 -11.73 3.02 4.30
CA GLY A 46 -10.40 2.62 4.76
C GLY A 46 -10.42 2.12 6.18
N ILE A 47 -9.58 1.13 6.48
CA ILE A 47 -9.43 0.54 7.80
C ILE A 47 -8.26 1.19 8.51
N VAL A 48 -8.44 1.56 9.78
CA VAL A 48 -7.34 2.01 10.64
C VAL A 48 -6.50 0.79 11.03
N GLU A 49 -5.22 0.77 10.63
CA GLU A 49 -4.31 -0.30 11.06
C GLU A 49 -3.80 -0.08 12.48
N ARG A 50 -3.35 1.14 12.79
CA ARG A 50 -2.66 1.49 14.04
C ARG A 50 -2.86 2.96 14.38
N ILE A 51 -2.82 3.27 15.68
CA ILE A 51 -2.83 4.64 16.20
C ILE A 51 -1.45 4.93 16.82
N GLU A 52 -0.75 5.95 16.32
CA GLU A 52 0.59 6.32 16.75
C GLU A 52 0.61 7.71 17.42
N TYR A 53 1.49 7.88 18.41
CA TYR A 53 1.83 9.20 18.94
C TYR A 53 2.60 10.03 17.89
N ASP A 54 2.40 11.35 17.86
CA ASP A 54 3.14 12.28 17.00
C ASP A 54 3.77 13.43 17.78
N PRO A 55 5.08 13.70 17.62
CA PRO A 55 5.75 14.74 18.39
C PRO A 55 5.56 16.16 17.83
N ASN A 56 4.86 16.33 16.71
CA ASN A 56 4.66 17.63 16.05
C ASN A 56 3.29 18.27 16.35
N ARG A 57 2.38 17.54 17.02
CA ARG A 57 1.05 18.00 17.42
C ARG A 57 0.59 17.27 18.69
N SER A 58 -0.48 17.72 19.34
CA SER A 58 -1.05 17.03 20.51
C SER A 58 -1.85 15.77 20.14
N SER A 59 -2.48 15.75 18.96
CA SER A 59 -3.30 14.63 18.51
C SER A 59 -2.48 13.42 18.06
N ARG A 60 -2.95 12.22 18.46
CA ARG A 60 -2.49 10.95 17.90
C ARG A 60 -2.92 10.84 16.44
N ILE A 61 -2.18 10.09 15.65
CA ILE A 61 -2.47 9.85 14.23
C ILE A 61 -2.94 8.42 14.00
N ALA A 62 -3.85 8.24 13.05
CA ALA A 62 -4.23 6.92 12.56
C ALA A 62 -3.48 6.64 11.25
N LEU A 63 -2.84 5.47 11.16
CA LEU A 63 -2.46 4.91 9.87
C LEU A 63 -3.69 4.25 9.27
N VAL A 64 -4.12 4.73 8.10
CA VAL A 64 -5.27 4.18 7.36
C VAL A 64 -4.77 3.39 6.16
N ARG A 65 -5.20 2.14 6.05
CA ARG A 65 -5.14 1.35 4.83
C ARG A 65 -6.44 1.56 4.07
N TRP A 66 -6.37 2.33 2.99
CA TRP A 66 -7.51 2.54 2.11
C TRP A 66 -7.88 1.25 1.38
N ILE A 67 -9.17 0.93 1.40
CA ILE A 67 -9.78 -0.07 0.52
C ILE A 67 -10.25 0.73 -0.69
N GLU A 68 -9.31 1.08 -1.57
CA GLU A 68 -9.73 1.33 -2.94
C GLU A 68 -10.12 -0.01 -3.55
N GLY A 69 -11.21 -0.02 -4.33
CA GLY A 69 -11.51 -1.14 -5.20
C GLY A 69 -10.28 -1.45 -6.06
N VAL A 70 -10.09 -2.73 -6.38
CA VAL A 70 -9.00 -3.21 -7.23
C VAL A 70 -8.86 -2.29 -8.44
N LEU A 71 -7.61 -1.98 -8.83
CA LEU A 71 -7.18 -1.06 -9.89
C LEU A 71 -6.91 0.41 -9.46
N LEU A 72 -5.73 0.64 -8.89
CA LEU A 72 -4.77 1.53 -9.55
C LEU A 72 -3.35 0.96 -9.42
N GLY A 73 -2.67 0.83 -10.55
CA GLY A 73 -1.55 -0.09 -10.70
C GLY A 73 -0.29 0.33 -9.95
N ARG A 74 0.19 -0.56 -9.07
CA ARG A 74 1.63 -0.77 -8.92
C ARG A 74 1.96 -2.19 -9.33
N GLN A 75 1.91 -2.42 -10.64
CA GLN A 75 2.69 -3.46 -11.32
C GLN A 75 4.13 -3.36 -10.79
N ARG A 76 4.49 -4.23 -9.82
CA ARG A 76 5.88 -4.60 -9.67
C ARG A 76 6.18 -5.31 -10.98
N LYS A 77 6.95 -4.67 -11.87
CA LYS A 77 7.52 -5.33 -13.04
C LYS A 77 8.47 -6.42 -12.53
N CYS A 78 7.90 -7.57 -12.18
CA CYS A 78 8.63 -8.82 -12.11
C CYS A 78 9.06 -9.07 -13.55
N LYS A 79 10.32 -8.75 -13.85
CA LYS A 79 10.92 -9.15 -15.11
C LYS A 79 11.00 -10.68 -15.06
N THR A 80 10.16 -11.30 -15.87
CA THR A 80 10.45 -12.52 -16.63
C THR A 80 10.99 -13.73 -15.84
N ILE A 81 10.15 -14.76 -15.72
CA ILE A 81 10.57 -16.12 -16.08
C ILE A 81 9.65 -16.52 -17.23
N GLU A 82 10.23 -16.94 -18.35
CA GLU A 82 9.51 -17.31 -19.57
C GLU A 82 9.02 -18.76 -19.48
N GLU A 83 8.19 -19.13 -20.45
CA GLU A 83 8.09 -20.48 -21.02
C GLU A 83 8.28 -21.68 -20.09
N PHE A 84 7.16 -22.32 -19.73
CA PHE A 84 7.11 -23.78 -19.75
C PHE A 84 5.78 -24.23 -20.35
N ALA A 85 5.76 -24.31 -21.69
CA ALA A 85 4.67 -24.93 -22.43
C ALA A 85 4.63 -26.44 -22.14
N LEU A 86 3.43 -27.03 -22.13
CA LEU A 86 3.20 -28.45 -21.84
C LEU A 86 3.70 -29.36 -22.98
N PRO A 87 4.32 -30.51 -22.65
CA PRO A 87 4.32 -31.65 -23.56
C PRO A 87 4.00 -33.01 -22.89
N LEU A 88 3.12 -33.78 -23.55
CA LEU A 88 2.90 -35.25 -23.48
C LEU A 88 2.14 -35.77 -22.21
N GLN A 89 0.98 -36.45 -22.33
CA GLN A 89 0.71 -37.80 -22.87
C GLN A 89 1.45 -38.91 -22.09
N ILE A 90 0.89 -40.08 -21.76
CA ILE A 90 -0.32 -40.81 -22.21
C ILE A 90 -1.16 -41.25 -20.96
N LEU A 91 -2.11 -42.22 -20.90
CA LEU A 91 -2.58 -43.33 -21.77
C LEU A 91 -4.09 -43.63 -21.47
N GLU A 92 -4.78 -44.30 -22.38
CA GLU A 92 -6.17 -44.81 -22.26
C GLU A 92 -6.26 -46.15 -21.49
N PRO A 93 -7.32 -46.39 -20.68
CA PRO A 93 -7.78 -47.72 -20.34
C PRO A 93 -9.13 -48.05 -21.03
N THR A 94 -9.05 -48.86 -22.08
CA THR A 94 -10.20 -49.58 -22.67
C THR A 94 -11.00 -50.35 -21.61
N THR A 95 -12.33 -50.24 -21.57
CA THR A 95 -13.27 -51.29 -21.09
C THR A 95 -14.74 -50.98 -21.45
N ALA A 96 -15.48 -52.03 -21.82
CA ALA A 96 -16.95 -52.13 -21.88
C ALA A 96 -17.72 -51.30 -22.93
N THR A 97 -17.67 -51.77 -24.18
CA THR A 97 -18.87 -51.85 -25.03
C THR A 97 -20.02 -52.54 -24.29
N ILE A 98 -21.24 -51.99 -24.34
CA ILE A 98 -22.55 -52.67 -24.51
C ILE A 98 -23.64 -51.61 -24.37
N PHE A 99 -24.31 -51.27 -25.48
CA PHE A 99 -25.73 -50.92 -25.49
C PHE A 99 -26.30 -51.43 -26.81
N CYS A 100 -26.96 -52.58 -26.74
CA CYS A 100 -27.64 -53.18 -27.88
C CYS A 100 -28.87 -52.33 -28.24
N LEU A 101 -28.96 -51.88 -29.49
CA LEU A 101 -30.23 -51.45 -30.07
C LEU A 101 -30.78 -52.58 -30.93
N PHE A 102 -31.65 -53.36 -30.30
CA PHE A 102 -32.51 -54.32 -30.97
C PHE A 102 -33.65 -53.54 -31.64
N SER A 103 -33.65 -53.43 -32.96
CA SER A 103 -34.80 -52.95 -33.73
C SER A 103 -35.34 -54.10 -34.58
N PHE A 104 -36.61 -54.45 -34.34
CA PHE A 104 -37.40 -55.29 -35.24
C PHE A 104 -37.88 -54.47 -36.45
N SER A 105 -38.22 -55.19 -37.54
CA SER A 105 -38.71 -54.75 -38.87
C SER A 105 -37.63 -54.44 -39.89
#